data_AF-A0A5C9C0A1-F1
#
_entry.id   AF-A0A5C9C0A1-F1
#
_cell.length_a   1.000
_cell.length_b   1.000
_cell.length_c   1.000
_cell.angle_alpha   90.00
_cell.angle_beta   90.00
_cell.angle_gamma   90.00
#
_symmetry.space_group_name_H-M   'P 1'
#
loop_
_entity.id
_entity.type
_entity.pdbx_description
1 polymer ?
#
loop_
_entity_poly.entity_id
_entity_poly.type
_entity_poly.pdbx_seq_one_letter_code
_entity_poly.pdbx_strand_id
1 'polypeptide(L)'
;TFNMLRANDLIWSFVVNNYLMGKDPFPFDLLYWNSDSTRMPAAMHSFYLRNMYLANLLKEPGGITLGGVKIDISKVKTPCYFISTIEDHIAPWKSTYMGARLPSGNTKFVLGGSGHIAGIVNPPVANKYGFWTNDATDGNLPESPEDFLAGATQNAGSWWTHWNQWVTALPGGDAKVKARKPEDGTLKVIEDAPGSYVKFRLDTQKKS
;
A
#
# COMPACT_ATOMS: atom_id res chain seq x y z
N THR A 1 0.53 -17.10 4.58
CA THR A 1 1.28 -15.86 4.30
C THR A 1 1.10 -15.51 2.84
N PHE A 2 1.00 -14.21 2.52
CA PHE A 2 0.85 -13.70 1.14
C PHE A 2 1.99 -14.15 0.20
N ASN A 3 3.10 -14.63 0.76
CA ASN A 3 4.25 -15.22 0.05
C ASN A 3 3.90 -16.35 -0.96
N MET A 4 2.69 -16.92 -0.93
CA MET A 4 2.28 -17.97 -1.89
C MET A 4 1.78 -17.45 -3.23
N LEU A 5 1.47 -16.16 -3.36
CA LEU A 5 1.06 -15.55 -4.63
C LEU A 5 2.26 -14.87 -5.30
N ARG A 6 3.17 -15.72 -5.78
CA ARG A 6 4.35 -15.47 -6.63
C ARG A 6 5.27 -14.33 -6.18
N ALA A 7 6.46 -14.70 -5.72
CA ALA A 7 7.48 -13.83 -5.17
C ALA A 7 8.70 -13.78 -6.11
N ASN A 8 8.70 -12.89 -7.11
CA ASN A 8 9.84 -12.79 -8.02
C ASN A 8 10.82 -11.67 -7.64
N ASP A 9 10.34 -10.50 -7.24
CA ASP A 9 11.26 -9.35 -7.13
C ASP A 9 12.19 -9.43 -5.92
N LEU A 10 11.75 -10.07 -4.82
CA LEU A 10 12.57 -10.23 -3.61
C LEU A 10 13.28 -11.59 -3.51
N ILE A 11 12.73 -12.64 -4.12
CA ILE A 11 13.28 -14.01 -3.99
C ILE A 11 14.22 -14.35 -5.15
N TRP A 12 13.93 -13.94 -6.40
CA TRP A 12 14.73 -14.41 -7.54
C TRP A 12 16.11 -13.74 -7.62
N SER A 13 16.19 -12.44 -7.32
CA SER A 13 17.45 -11.71 -7.19
C SER A 13 18.33 -12.27 -6.06
N PHE A 14 17.71 -12.74 -4.97
CA PHE A 14 18.35 -13.39 -3.84
C PHE A 14 18.83 -14.80 -4.16
N VAL A 15 18.02 -15.62 -4.84
CA VAL A 15 18.40 -16.98 -5.28
C VAL A 15 19.59 -16.92 -6.25
N VAL A 16 19.61 -15.98 -7.20
CA VAL A 16 20.72 -15.85 -8.15
C VAL A 16 22.01 -15.39 -7.45
N ASN A 17 21.94 -14.39 -6.56
CA ASN A 17 23.15 -13.86 -5.90
C ASN A 17 23.69 -14.76 -4.77
N ASN A 18 22.84 -15.47 -4.04
CA ASN A 18 23.29 -16.20 -2.86
C ASN A 18 23.46 -17.70 -3.14
N TYR A 19 22.55 -18.32 -3.90
CA TYR A 19 22.63 -19.76 -4.19
C TYR A 19 23.61 -20.06 -5.32
N LEU A 20 23.64 -19.24 -6.40
CA LEU A 20 24.55 -19.48 -7.54
C LEU A 20 25.92 -18.83 -7.38
N MET A 21 26.01 -17.67 -6.73
CA MET A 21 27.26 -16.88 -6.66
C MET A 21 27.96 -16.91 -5.30
N GLY A 22 27.39 -17.57 -4.29
CA GLY A 22 28.03 -17.79 -2.98
C GLY A 22 28.35 -16.52 -2.19
N LYS A 23 27.62 -15.43 -2.43
CA LYS A 23 27.82 -14.16 -1.72
C LYS A 23 26.98 -14.12 -0.45
N ASP A 24 27.56 -13.60 0.64
CA ASP A 24 26.82 -13.38 1.88
C ASP A 24 25.67 -12.38 1.66
N PRO A 25 24.45 -12.67 2.16
CA PRO A 25 23.34 -11.74 2.03
C PRO A 25 23.63 -10.46 2.80
N PHE A 26 23.55 -9.33 2.12
CA PHE A 26 23.54 -8.03 2.77
C PHE A 26 22.35 -7.98 3.76
N PRO A 27 22.52 -7.50 5.01
CA PRO A 27 21.42 -7.42 5.96
C PRO A 27 20.34 -6.49 5.39
N PHE A 28 19.30 -7.11 4.85
CA PHE A 28 18.23 -6.44 4.13
C PHE A 28 17.06 -6.32 5.11
N ASP A 29 16.83 -5.09 5.59
CA ASP A 29 15.66 -4.69 6.39
C ASP A 29 14.34 -5.28 5.88
N LEU A 30 14.16 -5.35 4.57
CA LEU A 30 12.98 -5.92 3.94
C LEU A 30 12.83 -7.44 4.17
N LEU A 31 13.93 -8.18 4.24
CA LEU A 31 13.88 -9.62 4.53
C LEU A 31 13.52 -9.87 5.99
N TYR A 32 14.03 -9.04 6.90
CA TYR A 32 13.66 -9.11 8.31
C TYR A 32 12.15 -8.89 8.46
N TRP A 33 11.61 -7.81 7.87
CA TRP A 33 10.17 -7.54 7.86
C TRP A 33 9.35 -8.69 7.22
N ASN A 34 9.78 -9.22 6.07
CA ASN A 34 9.04 -10.29 5.40
C ASN A 34 9.02 -11.60 6.20
N SER A 35 10.07 -11.86 6.99
CA SER A 35 10.16 -13.04 7.85
C SER A 35 9.32 -12.94 9.13
N ASP A 36 8.98 -11.72 9.57
CA ASP A 36 8.21 -11.47 10.80
C ASP A 36 6.69 -11.59 10.54
N SER A 37 6.24 -12.84 10.48
CA SER A 37 4.86 -13.17 10.11
C SER A 37 3.84 -12.89 11.21
N THR A 38 2.62 -12.52 10.82
CA THR A 38 1.47 -12.38 11.72
C THR A 38 0.43 -13.49 11.52
N ARG A 39 -0.39 -13.75 12.54
CA ARG A 39 -1.55 -14.65 12.44
C ARG A 39 -2.81 -13.85 12.14
N MET A 40 -3.69 -14.42 11.33
CA MET A 40 -5.03 -13.89 11.09
C MET A 40 -6.10 -14.85 11.63
N PRO A 41 -7.16 -14.36 12.29
CA PRO A 41 -8.29 -15.20 12.69
C PRO A 41 -8.89 -15.92 11.47
N ALA A 42 -9.18 -17.21 11.63
CA ALA A 42 -9.63 -18.07 10.52
C ALA A 42 -10.89 -17.54 9.81
N ALA A 43 -11.85 -17.00 10.57
CA ALA A 43 -13.07 -16.41 10.02
C ALA A 43 -12.78 -15.19 9.13
N MET A 44 -11.91 -14.28 9.59
CA MET A 44 -11.51 -13.09 8.83
C MET A 44 -10.75 -13.48 7.56
N HIS A 45 -9.75 -14.36 7.68
CA HIS A 45 -8.95 -14.82 6.54
C HIS A 45 -9.80 -15.53 5.48
N SER A 46 -10.68 -16.44 5.90
CA SER A 46 -11.56 -17.17 4.99
C SER A 46 -12.58 -16.25 4.30
N PHE A 47 -13.11 -15.26 5.03
CA PHE A 47 -13.99 -14.24 4.46
C PHE A 47 -13.25 -13.42 3.39
N TYR A 48 -12.04 -12.97 3.67
CA TYR A 48 -11.23 -12.17 2.76
C TYR A 48 -10.92 -12.93 1.46
N LEU A 49 -10.43 -14.17 1.56
CA LEU A 49 -10.11 -14.99 0.38
C LEU A 49 -11.34 -15.29 -0.49
N ARG A 50 -12.46 -15.69 0.12
CA ARG A 50 -13.66 -16.06 -0.66
C ARG A 50 -14.33 -14.84 -1.29
N ASN A 51 -14.54 -13.79 -0.52
CA ASN A 51 -15.34 -12.67 -0.98
C ASN A 51 -14.53 -11.69 -1.84
N MET A 52 -13.22 -11.54 -1.62
CA MET A 52 -12.41 -10.57 -2.37
C MET A 52 -11.58 -11.23 -3.46
N TYR A 53 -10.81 -12.29 -3.17
CA TYR A 53 -9.97 -12.93 -4.20
C TYR A 53 -10.77 -13.79 -5.18
N LEU A 54 -11.67 -14.63 -4.67
CA LEU A 54 -12.42 -15.56 -5.53
C LEU A 54 -13.62 -14.89 -6.18
N ALA A 55 -14.49 -14.26 -5.37
CA ALA A 55 -15.75 -13.70 -5.85
C ALA A 55 -15.69 -12.21 -6.21
N ASN A 56 -14.63 -11.50 -5.82
CA ASN A 56 -14.43 -10.07 -6.08
C ASN A 56 -15.68 -9.19 -5.77
N LEU A 57 -16.32 -9.45 -4.62
CA LEU A 57 -17.59 -8.83 -4.22
C LEU A 57 -17.45 -7.40 -3.69
N LEU A 58 -16.23 -6.97 -3.32
CA LEU A 58 -16.02 -5.61 -2.78
C LEU A 58 -16.28 -4.53 -3.83
N LYS A 59 -16.02 -4.81 -5.12
CA LYS A 59 -16.31 -3.87 -6.22
C LYS A 59 -17.80 -3.76 -6.55
N GLU A 60 -18.61 -4.72 -6.12
CA GLU A 60 -20.04 -4.76 -6.40
C GLU A 60 -20.80 -4.00 -5.30
N PRO A 61 -21.64 -3.00 -5.64
CA PRO A 61 -22.48 -2.31 -4.65
C PRO A 61 -23.36 -3.27 -3.85
N GLY A 62 -23.11 -3.35 -2.55
CA GLY A 62 -23.80 -4.26 -1.62
C GLY A 62 -23.34 -5.72 -1.69
N GLY A 63 -22.26 -6.03 -2.41
CA GLY A 63 -21.72 -7.39 -2.56
C GLY A 63 -21.18 -7.98 -1.26
N ILE A 64 -20.77 -7.13 -0.30
CA ILE A 64 -20.44 -7.55 1.07
C ILE A 64 -21.24 -6.74 2.10
N THR A 65 -21.50 -7.36 3.26
CA THR A 65 -22.11 -6.70 4.42
C THR A 65 -21.17 -6.82 5.62
N LEU A 66 -20.81 -5.69 6.23
CA LEU A 66 -19.94 -5.63 7.41
C LEU A 66 -20.63 -4.78 8.49
N GLY A 67 -20.69 -5.27 9.73
CA GLY A 67 -21.36 -4.56 10.82
C GLY A 67 -22.84 -4.24 10.56
N GLY A 68 -23.54 -5.08 9.77
CA GLY A 68 -24.92 -4.84 9.34
C GLY A 68 -25.08 -3.86 8.18
N VAL A 69 -23.99 -3.30 7.65
CA VAL A 69 -24.00 -2.31 6.56
C VAL A 69 -23.57 -2.95 5.25
N LYS A 70 -24.42 -2.85 4.22
CA LYS A 70 -24.06 -3.19 2.84
C LYS A 70 -23.03 -2.20 2.31
N ILE A 71 -21.87 -2.71 1.90
CA ILE A 71 -20.74 -1.88 1.46
C ILE A 71 -20.90 -1.52 -0.01
N ASP A 72 -20.72 -0.24 -0.32
CA ASP A 72 -20.75 0.30 -1.67
C ASP A 72 -19.66 1.37 -1.78
N ILE A 73 -18.58 1.06 -2.51
CA ILE A 73 -17.41 1.93 -2.64
C ILE A 73 -17.74 3.23 -3.38
N SER A 74 -18.76 3.21 -4.26
CA SER A 74 -19.19 4.41 -4.99
C SER A 74 -19.68 5.52 -4.05
N LYS A 75 -20.10 5.19 -2.82
CA LYS A 75 -20.53 6.16 -1.82
C LYS A 75 -19.38 6.94 -1.18
N VAL A 76 -18.13 6.55 -1.39
CA VAL A 76 -16.96 7.29 -0.91
C VAL A 76 -16.80 8.56 -1.76
N LYS A 77 -17.09 9.71 -1.15
CA LYS A 77 -16.97 11.05 -1.77
C LYS A 77 -15.71 11.81 -1.34
N THR A 78 -15.02 11.32 -0.31
CA THR A 78 -13.76 11.91 0.18
C THR A 78 -12.71 11.90 -0.94
N PRO A 79 -11.88 12.96 -1.07
CA PRO A 79 -10.75 12.93 -1.99
C PRO A 79 -9.86 11.71 -1.72
N CYS A 80 -9.53 10.98 -2.78
CA CYS A 80 -8.75 9.74 -2.69
C CYS A 80 -7.42 9.89 -3.43
N TYR A 81 -6.36 9.32 -2.87
CA TYR A 81 -5.04 9.23 -3.50
C TYR A 81 -4.64 7.76 -3.59
N PHE A 82 -4.54 7.25 -4.81
CA PHE A 82 -4.15 5.88 -5.09
C PHE A 82 -2.72 5.87 -5.64
N ILE A 83 -1.87 5.05 -5.04
CA ILE A 83 -0.52 4.74 -5.52
C ILE A 83 -0.46 3.27 -5.90
N SER A 84 0.16 2.97 -7.02
CA SER A 84 0.56 1.62 -7.42
C SER A 84 1.95 1.68 -8.03
N THR A 85 2.63 0.55 -8.21
CA THR A 85 3.98 0.54 -8.79
C THR A 85 4.02 -0.27 -10.08
N ILE A 86 4.75 0.22 -11.09
CA ILE A 86 4.65 -0.27 -12.47
C ILE A 86 5.13 -1.71 -12.65
N GLU A 87 6.04 -2.17 -11.79
CA GLU A 87 6.57 -3.54 -11.79
C GLU A 87 5.97 -4.39 -10.64
N ASP A 88 4.89 -3.93 -9.98
CA ASP A 88 4.23 -4.69 -8.92
C ASP A 88 3.60 -5.97 -9.45
N HIS A 89 4.20 -7.12 -9.14
CA HIS A 89 3.67 -8.42 -9.51
C HIS A 89 2.73 -9.01 -8.44
N ILE A 90 2.68 -8.43 -7.23
CA ILE A 90 1.80 -8.86 -6.13
C ILE A 90 0.43 -8.18 -6.26
N ALA A 91 0.43 -6.88 -6.52
CA ALA A 91 -0.75 -6.07 -6.77
C ALA A 91 -0.60 -5.34 -8.12
N PRO A 92 -0.87 -6.02 -9.25
CA PRO A 92 -0.70 -5.44 -10.58
C PRO A 92 -1.39 -4.10 -10.72
N TRP A 93 -0.64 -3.07 -11.14
CA TRP A 93 -1.13 -1.69 -11.13
C TRP A 93 -2.38 -1.48 -11.99
N LYS A 94 -2.55 -2.26 -13.07
CA LYS A 94 -3.75 -2.24 -13.90
C LYS A 94 -4.98 -2.71 -13.12
N SER A 95 -4.83 -3.70 -12.25
CA SER A 95 -5.92 -4.22 -11.40
C SER A 95 -6.26 -3.23 -10.29
N THR A 96 -5.27 -2.63 -9.64
CA THR A 96 -5.50 -1.61 -8.60
C THR A 96 -6.03 -0.30 -9.19
N TYR A 97 -5.65 0.06 -10.42
CA TYR A 97 -6.22 1.17 -11.17
C TYR A 97 -7.74 1.03 -11.35
N MET A 98 -8.24 -0.18 -11.67
CA MET A 98 -9.68 -0.42 -11.73
C MET A 98 -10.37 -0.17 -10.38
N GLY A 99 -9.69 -0.47 -9.27
CA GLY A 99 -10.16 -0.15 -7.92
C GLY A 99 -10.20 1.35 -7.64
N ALA A 100 -9.22 2.11 -8.14
CA ALA A 100 -9.17 3.57 -8.03
C ALA A 100 -10.33 4.28 -8.74
N ARG A 101 -10.97 3.62 -9.72
CA ARG A 101 -12.15 4.14 -10.42
C ARG A 101 -13.48 3.94 -9.68
N LEU A 102 -13.49 3.20 -8.56
CA LEU A 102 -14.73 2.87 -7.85
C LEU A 102 -15.30 4.01 -6.99
N PRO A 103 -14.48 4.80 -6.25
CA PRO A 103 -15.01 5.94 -5.47
C PRO A 103 -15.60 7.02 -6.37
N SER A 104 -16.69 7.67 -5.93
CA SER A 104 -17.24 8.85 -6.62
C SER A 104 -16.55 10.16 -6.25
N GLY A 105 -15.69 10.14 -5.22
CA GLY A 105 -14.89 11.29 -4.81
C GLY A 105 -13.79 11.62 -5.83
N ASN A 106 -13.26 12.84 -5.75
CA ASN A 106 -12.13 13.24 -6.60
C ASN A 106 -10.92 12.32 -6.31
N THR A 107 -10.57 11.48 -7.27
CA THR A 107 -9.52 10.48 -7.15
C THR A 107 -8.30 10.87 -7.97
N LYS A 108 -7.14 10.93 -7.31
CA LYS A 108 -5.82 11.05 -7.91
C LYS A 108 -5.18 9.66 -8.00
N PHE A 109 -4.76 9.24 -9.19
CA PHE A 109 -3.97 8.03 -9.37
C PHE A 109 -2.52 8.37 -9.73
N VAL A 110 -1.58 7.73 -9.05
CA VAL A 110 -0.15 7.88 -9.27
C VAL A 110 0.46 6.50 -9.46
N LEU A 111 1.36 6.40 -10.43
CA LEU A 111 2.09 5.17 -10.71
C LEU A 111 3.57 5.38 -10.34
N GLY A 112 4.07 4.72 -9.31
CA GLY A 112 5.48 4.72 -8.95
C GLY A 112 6.30 3.79 -9.84
N GLY A 113 7.59 4.05 -9.98
CA GLY A 113 8.53 3.09 -10.57
C GLY A 113 8.85 1.92 -9.64
N SER A 114 9.54 0.90 -10.17
CA SER A 114 9.92 -0.33 -9.47
C SER A 114 8.75 -1.23 -9.05
N GLY A 115 9.05 -2.25 -8.24
CA GLY A 115 8.10 -3.26 -7.77
C GLY A 115 7.55 -2.99 -6.37
N HIS A 116 6.79 -3.95 -5.83
CA HIS A 116 5.91 -3.80 -4.67
C HIS A 116 6.50 -3.01 -3.48
N ILE A 117 7.65 -3.42 -2.96
CA ILE A 117 8.25 -2.77 -1.79
C ILE A 117 9.14 -1.60 -2.21
N ALA A 118 10.02 -1.80 -3.20
CA ALA A 118 11.01 -0.81 -3.61
C ALA A 118 10.38 0.46 -4.20
N GLY A 119 9.24 0.34 -4.89
CA GLY A 119 8.51 1.48 -5.43
C GLY A 119 7.68 2.23 -4.39
N ILE A 120 7.10 1.50 -3.41
CA ILE A 120 6.30 2.11 -2.33
C ILE A 120 7.22 2.76 -1.28
N VAL A 121 8.24 2.05 -0.83
CA VAL A 121 9.24 2.53 0.13
C VAL A 121 10.39 3.19 -0.62
N ASN A 122 10.12 4.36 -1.18
CA ASN A 122 11.10 5.15 -1.94
C ASN A 122 11.35 6.50 -1.25
N PRO A 123 12.30 6.61 -0.31
CA PRO A 123 12.60 7.87 0.36
C PRO A 123 13.07 8.96 -0.62
N PRO A 124 12.58 10.22 -0.52
CA PRO A 124 12.98 11.31 -1.42
C PRO A 124 14.48 11.53 -1.53
N VAL A 125 15.22 11.33 -0.43
CA VAL A 125 16.69 11.49 -0.38
C VAL A 125 17.43 10.52 -1.32
N ALA A 126 16.83 9.38 -1.66
CA ALA A 126 17.44 8.40 -2.55
C ALA A 126 17.34 8.83 -4.03
N ASN A 127 16.34 9.65 -4.38
CA ASN A 127 16.09 10.16 -5.73
C ASN A 127 16.08 9.06 -6.83
N LYS A 128 15.38 7.94 -6.57
CA LYS A 128 15.31 6.78 -7.48
C LYS A 128 13.92 6.62 -8.12
N TYR A 129 13.90 5.85 -9.21
CA TYR A 129 12.73 5.29 -9.92
C TYR A 129 11.83 6.27 -10.65
N GLY A 130 11.48 7.42 -10.06
CA GLY A 130 10.46 8.30 -10.61
C GLY A 130 9.04 7.77 -10.42
N PHE A 131 8.07 8.54 -10.93
CA PHE A 131 6.65 8.24 -10.88
C PHE A 131 5.90 8.96 -12.01
N TRP A 132 4.71 8.48 -12.36
CA TRP A 132 3.86 9.03 -13.41
C TRP A 132 2.58 9.61 -12.81
N THR A 133 2.19 10.78 -13.30
CA THR A 133 0.94 11.47 -12.96
C THR A 133 0.21 11.88 -14.22
N ASN A 134 -1.12 11.94 -14.16
CA ASN A 134 -1.95 12.46 -15.26
C ASN A 134 -3.00 13.42 -14.71
N ASP A 135 -2.57 14.66 -14.46
CA ASP A 135 -3.40 15.68 -13.79
C ASP A 135 -4.66 16.03 -14.57
N ALA A 136 -4.65 15.86 -15.90
CA ALA A 136 -5.82 16.09 -16.76
C ALA A 136 -6.97 15.10 -16.50
N THR A 137 -6.68 14.01 -15.79
CA THR A 137 -7.64 12.94 -15.49
C THR A 137 -8.04 12.87 -14.02
N ASP A 138 -7.56 13.80 -13.18
CA ASP A 138 -7.90 13.84 -11.77
C ASP A 138 -9.42 13.92 -11.58
N GLY A 139 -9.97 12.99 -10.79
CA GLY A 139 -11.41 12.89 -10.54
C GLY A 139 -12.22 12.27 -11.69
N ASN A 140 -11.62 12.04 -12.85
CA ASN A 140 -12.25 11.34 -13.97
C ASN A 140 -11.22 10.48 -14.72
N LEU A 141 -10.80 9.41 -14.07
CA LEU A 141 -9.80 8.48 -14.59
C LEU A 141 -10.30 7.76 -15.87
N PRO A 142 -9.49 7.69 -16.95
CA PRO A 142 -9.80 6.95 -18.16
C PRO A 142 -10.24 5.52 -17.90
N GLU A 143 -11.03 4.95 -18.79
CA GLU A 143 -11.48 3.57 -18.61
C GLU A 143 -10.33 2.57 -18.64
N SER A 144 -9.41 2.82 -19.56
CA SER A 144 -8.23 2.02 -19.83
C SER A 144 -7.05 2.52 -18.99
N PRO A 145 -6.37 1.64 -18.23
CA PRO A 145 -5.12 1.99 -17.56
C PRO A 145 -4.02 2.36 -18.56
N GLU A 146 -4.03 1.79 -19.77
CA GLU A 146 -3.10 2.14 -20.84
C GLU A 146 -3.28 3.59 -21.31
N ASP A 147 -4.52 4.07 -21.39
CA ASP A 147 -4.81 5.46 -21.76
C ASP A 147 -4.34 6.43 -20.68
N PHE A 148 -4.49 6.06 -19.40
CA PHE A 148 -3.91 6.82 -18.30
C PHE A 148 -2.40 6.97 -18.48
N LEU A 149 -1.68 5.86 -18.70
CA LEU A 149 -0.23 5.86 -18.84
C LEU A 149 0.25 6.59 -20.09
N ALA A 150 -0.46 6.45 -21.22
CA ALA A 150 -0.14 7.14 -22.47
C ALA A 150 -0.26 8.68 -22.34
N GLY A 151 -1.20 9.15 -21.52
CA GLY A 151 -1.35 10.58 -21.20
C GLY A 151 -0.54 11.05 -19.99
N ALA A 152 0.16 10.16 -19.29
CA ALA A 152 0.86 10.50 -18.05
C ALA A 152 2.21 11.15 -18.31
N THR A 153 2.58 12.08 -17.43
CA THR A 153 3.91 12.69 -17.39
C THR A 153 4.79 11.95 -16.39
N GLN A 154 6.00 11.57 -16.81
CA GLN A 154 7.00 11.00 -15.91
C GLN A 154 7.70 12.11 -15.11
N ASN A 155 7.77 11.92 -13.81
CA ASN A 155 8.42 12.78 -12.84
C ASN A 155 9.60 12.02 -12.22
N ALA A 156 10.71 12.72 -11.99
CA ALA A 156 11.87 12.13 -11.31
C ALA A 156 11.66 12.06 -9.78
N GLY A 157 12.40 11.17 -9.13
CA GLY A 157 12.42 11.06 -7.67
C GLY A 157 11.25 10.28 -7.07
N SER A 158 10.93 10.59 -5.81
CA SER A 158 9.94 9.85 -5.03
C SER A 158 8.53 10.42 -5.16
N TRP A 159 7.53 9.56 -5.33
CA TRP A 159 6.11 9.93 -5.28
C TRP A 159 5.68 10.50 -3.92
N TRP A 160 6.45 10.28 -2.84
CA TRP A 160 6.14 10.83 -1.51
C TRP A 160 6.08 12.35 -1.50
N THR A 161 6.90 13.03 -2.30
CA THR A 161 6.89 14.50 -2.38
C THR A 161 5.61 15.00 -3.03
N HIS A 162 5.14 14.32 -4.08
CA HIS A 162 3.87 14.59 -4.72
C HIS A 162 2.69 14.29 -3.80
N TRP A 163 2.71 13.17 -3.08
CA TRP A 163 1.67 12.87 -2.08
C TRP A 163 1.63 13.91 -0.97
N ASN A 164 2.79 14.32 -0.45
CA ASN A 164 2.88 15.38 0.56
C ASN A 164 2.29 16.70 0.06
N GLN A 165 2.62 17.11 -1.18
CA GLN A 165 2.02 18.29 -1.80
C GLN A 165 0.50 18.15 -1.89
N TRP A 166 0.00 17.02 -2.38
CA TRP A 166 -1.43 16.75 -2.49
C TRP A 166 -2.17 16.85 -1.16
N VAL A 167 -1.67 16.19 -0.10
CA VAL A 167 -2.33 16.20 1.21
C VAL A 167 -2.29 17.59 1.86
N THR A 168 -1.19 18.33 1.71
CA THR A 168 -1.09 19.70 2.24
C THR A 168 -1.96 20.72 1.50
N ALA A 169 -2.30 20.45 0.23
CA ALA A 169 -3.19 21.29 -0.56
C ALA A 169 -4.68 21.05 -0.26
N LEU A 170 -5.03 19.97 0.46
CA LEU A 170 -6.40 19.76 0.91
C LEU A 170 -6.82 20.82 1.94
N PRO A 171 -8.12 21.11 2.08
CA PRO A 171 -8.59 22.09 3.06
C PRO A 171 -8.06 21.83 4.47
N GLY A 172 -7.25 22.76 5.00
CA GLY A 172 -6.62 22.66 6.31
C GLY A 172 -5.39 21.73 6.39
N GLY A 173 -4.91 21.19 5.27
CA GLY A 173 -3.79 20.25 5.21
C GLY A 173 -2.42 20.87 5.51
N ASP A 174 -2.28 22.18 5.34
CA ASP A 174 -1.07 22.95 5.67
C ASP A 174 -1.08 23.52 7.10
N ALA A 175 -2.21 23.41 7.80
CA ALA A 175 -2.38 23.94 9.15
C ALA A 175 -1.46 23.23 10.14
N LYS A 176 -0.48 23.96 10.67
CA LYS A 176 0.43 23.46 11.70
C LYS A 176 -0.12 23.75 13.10
N VAL A 177 -0.09 22.74 13.95
CA VAL A 177 -0.34 22.87 15.39
C VAL A 177 0.94 22.61 16.17
N LYS A 178 1.01 23.12 17.40
CA LYS A 178 2.10 22.76 18.31
C LYS A 178 2.13 21.25 18.51
N ALA A 179 3.33 20.67 18.57
CA ALA A 179 3.51 19.26 18.88
C ALA A 179 2.77 18.92 20.18
N ARG A 180 1.92 17.91 20.13
CA ARG A 180 1.17 17.44 21.30
C ARG A 180 2.07 16.56 22.15
N LYS A 181 1.98 16.70 23.46
CA LYS A 181 2.58 15.76 24.38
C LYS A 181 1.56 14.67 24.71
N PRO A 182 1.90 13.37 24.58
CA PRO A 182 0.96 12.29 24.87
C PRO A 182 0.34 12.38 26.27
N GLU A 183 1.10 12.86 27.26
CA GLU A 183 0.65 13.04 28.65
C GLU A 183 -0.42 14.13 28.84
N ASP A 184 -0.55 15.08 27.90
CA ASP A 184 -1.55 16.16 27.97
C ASP A 184 -2.95 15.69 27.46
N GLY A 185 -3.04 14.47 26.93
CA GLY A 185 -4.29 13.90 26.41
C GLY A 185 -5.22 13.37 27.52
N THR A 186 -6.49 13.15 27.16
CA THR A 186 -7.48 12.54 28.08
C THR A 186 -7.27 11.04 28.32
N LEU A 187 -6.45 10.40 27.48
CA LEU A 187 -6.14 8.97 27.56
C LEU A 187 -4.81 8.78 28.28
N LYS A 188 -4.76 7.81 29.19
CA LYS A 188 -3.53 7.45 29.90
C LYS A 188 -2.49 6.87 28.94
N VAL A 189 -1.25 7.34 29.04
CA VAL A 189 -0.10 6.75 28.34
C VAL A 189 0.14 5.32 28.85
N ILE A 190 0.27 4.37 27.93
CA ILE A 190 0.41 2.93 28.23
C ILE A 190 1.88 2.50 28.21
N GLU A 191 2.58 2.76 27.11
CA GLU A 191 3.99 2.41 26.88
C GLU A 191 4.60 3.27 25.77
N ASP A 192 5.94 3.31 25.70
CA ASP A 192 6.66 3.97 24.61
C ASP A 192 6.51 3.23 23.28
N ALA A 193 6.48 3.99 22.17
CA ALA A 193 6.58 3.43 20.83
C ALA A 193 7.89 2.60 20.68
N PRO A 194 7.89 1.49 19.93
CA PRO A 194 6.85 1.05 19.01
C PRO A 194 5.78 0.15 19.66
N GLY A 195 5.78 0.02 20.98
CA GLY A 195 4.81 -0.78 21.74
C GLY A 195 5.09 -2.28 21.73
N SER A 196 4.32 -3.01 22.52
CA SER A 196 4.46 -4.45 22.78
C SER A 196 3.92 -5.32 21.66
N TYR A 197 2.86 -4.89 20.97
CA TYR A 197 2.19 -5.71 19.94
C TYR A 197 3.08 -5.98 18.72
N VAL A 198 3.85 -4.98 18.26
CA VAL A 198 4.79 -5.17 17.13
C VAL A 198 6.06 -5.90 17.55
N LYS A 199 6.37 -5.95 18.86
CA LYS A 199 7.51 -6.72 19.40
C LYS A 199 7.14 -8.20 19.61
N PHE A 200 5.86 -8.56 19.52
CA PHE A 200 5.41 -9.94 19.65
C PHE A 200 5.81 -10.73 18.41
N ARG A 201 6.64 -11.76 18.58
CA ARG A 201 7.10 -12.61 17.48
C ARG A 201 6.65 -14.06 17.63
N LEU A 202 6.18 -14.66 16.53
CA LEU A 202 5.69 -16.04 16.50
C LEU A 202 6.79 -17.09 16.71
N ASP A 203 8.00 -16.82 16.24
CA ASP A 203 9.16 -17.72 16.31
C ASP A 203 9.75 -17.81 17.72
N THR A 204 9.47 -16.83 18.58
CA THR A 204 9.90 -16.79 19.99
C THR A 204 8.91 -17.46 20.95
N GLN A 205 7.71 -17.82 20.49
CA GLN A 205 6.70 -18.45 21.34
C GLN A 205 7.02 -19.94 21.54
N LYS A 206 7.10 -20.39 22.80
CA LYS A 206 7.21 -21.82 23.11
C LYS A 206 5.99 -22.54 22.54
N LYS A 207 6.21 -23.59 21.75
CA LYS A 207 5.14 -24.50 21.31
C LYS A 207 4.60 -25.20 22.56
N SER A 208 3.39 -24.83 22.99
CA SER A 208 2.59 -25.60 23.95
C SER A 208 2.04 -26.84 23.29
#